data_AF-A0A964VND3-F1
#
_entry.id   AF-A0A964VND3-F1
#
_cell.length_a   1.000
_cell.length_b   1.000
_cell.length_c   1.000
_cell.angle_alpha   90.00
_cell.angle_beta   90.00
_cell.angle_gamma   90.00
#
_symmetry.space_group_name_H-M   'P 1'
#
loop_
_entity.id
_entity.type
_entity.pdbx_description
1 polymer ?
#
loop_
_entity_poly.entity_id
_entity_poly.type
_entity_poly.pdbx_seq_one_letter_code
_entity_poly.pdbx_strand_id
1 'polypeptide(L)'
;MGKYVPVTRKQTDAVCQMANEKKIGRGSFQEAMDNGSISRFLDGLLEQSETKVGKLSVPACLYEFRIHKDGVLAPALVERTKKTFLVLKYAEAMTNNKDEFVVGPAEDVVIRVFDAESLGVTGWSETDFFGTKGFEHVKKFGLTPCLSDDAFGLRGAYTDQKLDEWIRVVHPPISAGGYSRVFRVGHGRGFGRYVHGYDLFSFGRLRSVGLVALRVSSPKPLGT
;
A
#
# COMPACT_ATOMS: atom_id res chain seq x y z
N MET A 1 32.36 14.14 12.57
CA MET A 1 32.62 14.70 11.21
C MET A 1 31.63 14.08 10.24
N GLY A 2 30.60 14.83 9.84
CA GLY A 2 29.61 14.36 8.87
C GLY A 2 30.23 14.27 7.48
N LYS A 3 30.02 13.15 6.78
CA LYS A 3 30.47 12.97 5.40
C LYS A 3 29.66 13.89 4.48
N TYR A 4 30.34 14.82 3.84
CA TYR A 4 29.78 15.63 2.75
C TYR A 4 29.43 14.70 1.58
N VAL A 5 28.16 14.67 1.20
CA VAL A 5 27.70 13.99 -0.02
C VAL A 5 27.57 15.06 -1.10
N PRO A 6 28.40 15.04 -2.16
CA PRO A 6 28.33 16.07 -3.19
C PRO A 6 26.99 15.98 -3.93
N VAL A 7 26.31 17.12 -4.03
CA VAL A 7 25.05 17.25 -4.77
C VAL A 7 25.33 16.92 -6.23
N THR A 8 24.57 15.96 -6.77
CA THR A 8 24.78 15.53 -8.16
C THR A 8 24.27 16.61 -9.13
N ARG A 9 24.89 16.72 -10.31
CA ARG A 9 24.49 17.67 -11.36
C ARG A 9 22.99 17.58 -11.68
N LYS A 10 22.45 16.35 -11.64
CA LYS A 10 21.02 16.04 -11.85
C LYS A 10 20.08 16.56 -10.76
N GLN A 11 20.53 16.62 -9.50
CA GLN A 11 19.77 17.23 -8.40
C GLN A 11 19.84 18.75 -8.47
N THR A 12 20.97 19.29 -8.93
CA THR A 12 21.16 20.74 -9.15
C THR A 12 20.28 21.24 -10.30
N ASP A 13 20.14 20.46 -11.38
CA ASP A 13 19.32 20.80 -12.54
C ASP A 13 17.82 20.75 -12.23
N ALA A 14 17.35 19.78 -11.43
CA ALA A 14 15.95 19.69 -11.00
C ALA A 14 15.53 20.86 -10.09
N VAL A 15 16.42 21.28 -9.18
CA VAL A 15 16.19 22.45 -8.33
C VAL A 15 16.24 23.75 -9.14
N CYS A 16 17.14 23.85 -10.13
CA CYS A 16 17.19 25.00 -11.04
C CYS A 16 15.97 25.08 -11.96
N GLN A 17 15.43 23.94 -12.42
CA GLN A 17 14.23 23.89 -13.25
C GLN A 17 13.00 24.34 -12.45
N MET A 18 12.83 23.87 -11.20
CA MET A 18 11.75 24.29 -10.31
C MET A 18 11.84 25.79 -9.92
N ALA A 19 13.05 26.33 -9.75
CA ALA A 19 13.27 27.75 -9.46
C ALA A 19 12.94 28.65 -10.66
N ASN A 20 13.31 28.22 -11.88
CA ASN A 20 12.98 28.92 -13.13
C ASN A 20 11.47 28.89 -13.43
N GLU A 21 10.80 27.76 -13.20
CA GLU A 21 9.34 27.61 -13.39
C GLU A 21 8.53 28.50 -12.43
N LYS A 22 9.10 28.86 -11.27
CA LYS A 22 8.48 29.76 -10.28
C LYS A 22 8.95 31.22 -10.37
N LYS A 23 9.74 31.60 -11.39
CA LYS A 23 10.36 32.93 -11.56
C LYS A 23 11.19 33.40 -10.35
N ILE A 24 11.72 32.47 -9.57
CA ILE A 24 12.62 32.78 -8.47
C ILE A 24 14.02 32.89 -9.09
N GLY A 25 14.43 34.12 -9.42
CA GLY A 25 15.73 34.37 -10.04
C GLY A 25 16.87 33.79 -9.22
N ARG A 26 17.85 33.16 -9.88
CA ARG A 26 19.02 32.48 -9.27
C ARG A 26 19.81 33.31 -8.24
N GLY A 27 19.66 34.63 -8.20
CA GLY A 27 20.30 35.49 -7.20
C GLY A 27 19.75 35.33 -5.77
N SER A 28 18.48 34.92 -5.62
CA SER A 28 17.80 34.97 -4.31
C SER A 28 17.92 33.69 -3.48
N PHE A 29 18.47 32.60 -4.01
CA PHE A 29 18.56 31.33 -3.26
C PHE A 29 19.75 31.31 -2.30
N GLN A 30 20.91 31.82 -2.75
CA GLN A 30 22.07 31.97 -1.88
C GLN A 30 21.81 33.08 -0.84
N GLU A 31 21.18 34.18 -1.25
CA GLU A 31 20.78 35.26 -0.34
C GLU A 31 19.76 34.80 0.72
N ALA A 32 18.84 33.88 0.37
CA ALA A 32 17.89 33.27 1.29
C ALA A 32 18.50 32.20 2.23
N MET A 33 19.56 31.52 1.78
CA MET A 33 20.41 30.67 2.62
C MET A 33 21.20 31.52 3.61
N ASP A 34 21.80 32.61 3.14
CA ASP A 34 22.69 33.48 3.91
C ASP A 34 21.93 34.34 4.94
N ASN A 35 20.67 34.71 4.66
CA ASN A 35 19.83 35.50 5.57
C ASN A 35 18.94 34.66 6.52
N GLY A 36 19.04 33.32 6.48
CA GLY A 36 18.36 32.41 7.40
C GLY A 36 16.84 32.25 7.19
N SER A 37 16.28 32.80 6.11
CA SER A 37 14.83 32.72 5.83
C SER A 37 14.37 31.31 5.43
N ILE A 38 15.24 30.49 4.83
CA ILE A 38 14.95 29.07 4.53
C ILE A 38 14.90 28.21 5.81
N SER A 39 15.75 28.47 6.81
CA SER A 39 15.69 27.76 8.08
C SER A 39 14.35 27.99 8.77
N ARG A 40 13.89 29.25 8.84
CA ARG A 40 12.59 29.59 9.46
C ARG A 40 11.39 28.98 8.74
N PHE A 41 11.46 28.76 7.42
CA PHE A 41 10.42 28.06 6.67
C PHE A 41 10.39 26.55 6.99
N LEU A 42 11.55 25.93 7.17
CA LEU A 42 11.66 24.53 7.59
C LEU A 42 11.29 24.35 9.08
N ASP A 43 11.64 25.30 9.93
CA ASP A 43 11.28 25.34 11.34
C ASP A 43 9.75 25.52 11.51
N GLY A 44 9.11 26.35 10.68
CA GLY A 44 7.65 26.49 10.65
C GLY A 44 6.90 25.23 10.16
N LEU A 45 7.55 24.38 9.35
CA LEU A 45 7.02 23.06 8.97
C LEU A 45 7.14 22.03 10.10
N LEU A 46 8.15 22.17 10.97
CA LEU A 46 8.31 21.35 12.18
C LEU A 46 7.34 21.80 13.30
N GLU A 47 7.10 23.09 13.47
CA GLU A 47 6.14 23.61 14.48
C GLU A 47 4.67 23.26 14.17
N GLN A 48 4.29 23.05 12.90
CA GLN A 48 2.96 22.50 12.57
C GLN A 48 2.83 20.99 12.83
N SER A 49 3.93 20.29 13.10
CA SER A 49 3.95 18.87 13.46
C SER A 49 4.01 18.61 14.96
N GLU A 50 4.23 19.66 15.77
CA GLU A 50 4.35 19.57 17.22
C GLU A 50 3.26 20.37 17.94
N THR A 51 2.01 19.93 17.82
CA THR A 51 1.01 20.26 18.85
C THR A 51 0.13 19.05 19.16
N LYS A 52 0.41 18.47 20.33
CA LYS A 52 -0.37 17.49 21.13
C LYS A 52 -0.10 15.99 20.91
N VAL A 53 0.87 15.50 21.69
CA VAL A 53 0.82 14.31 22.58
C VAL A 53 0.14 13.04 22.04
N GLY A 54 0.95 12.04 21.69
CA GLY A 54 0.67 10.63 22.03
C GLY A 54 -0.48 9.91 21.32
N LYS A 55 -0.89 10.32 20.12
CA LYS A 55 -1.79 9.53 19.28
C LYS A 55 -1.17 9.27 17.91
N LEU A 56 -0.88 8.00 17.62
CA LEU A 56 -0.66 7.51 16.26
C LEU A 56 -1.83 7.98 15.38
N SER A 57 -1.61 8.97 14.51
CA SER A 57 -2.62 9.38 13.54
C SER A 57 -2.71 8.29 12.47
N VAL A 58 -3.69 7.41 12.60
CA VAL A 58 -4.00 6.41 11.56
C VAL A 58 -4.41 7.17 10.30
N PRO A 59 -3.82 6.88 9.13
CA PRO A 59 -4.25 7.47 7.86
C PRO A 59 -5.75 7.27 7.62
N ALA A 60 -6.40 8.22 6.95
CA ALA A 60 -7.78 8.03 6.54
C ALA A 60 -7.87 6.88 5.51
N CYS A 61 -8.69 5.86 5.80
CA CYS A 61 -9.00 4.80 4.85
C CYS A 61 -10.18 5.20 3.96
N LEU A 62 -10.17 4.73 2.71
CA LEU A 62 -11.26 4.94 1.75
C LEU A 62 -12.41 3.96 1.98
N TYR A 63 -12.08 2.72 2.33
CA TYR A 63 -13.05 1.66 2.60
C TYR A 63 -12.64 0.85 3.84
N GLU A 64 -13.63 0.37 4.60
CA GLU A 64 -13.46 -0.59 5.67
C GLU A 64 -14.41 -1.77 5.43
N PHE A 65 -13.88 -2.98 5.46
CA PHE A 65 -14.63 -4.22 5.27
C PHE A 65 -14.46 -5.11 6.49
N ARG A 66 -15.57 -5.70 6.94
CA ARG A 66 -15.59 -6.73 7.98
C ARG A 66 -15.90 -8.05 7.29
N ILE A 67 -14.95 -8.98 7.36
CA ILE A 67 -15.01 -10.25 6.64
C ILE A 67 -14.98 -11.37 7.66
N HIS A 68 -15.93 -12.29 7.55
CA HIS A 68 -15.91 -13.54 8.29
C HIS A 68 -15.16 -14.60 7.48
N LYS A 69 -14.12 -15.17 8.06
CA LYS A 69 -13.38 -16.31 7.51
C LYS A 69 -13.80 -17.56 8.25
N ASP A 70 -14.09 -18.64 7.51
CA ASP A 70 -14.44 -19.94 8.07
C ASP A 70 -13.28 -20.95 7.99
N GLY A 71 -12.09 -20.50 7.60
CA GLY A 71 -10.86 -21.31 7.58
C GLY A 71 -10.88 -22.49 6.61
N VAL A 72 -11.75 -22.47 5.60
CA VAL A 72 -11.85 -23.59 4.64
C VAL A 72 -10.66 -23.66 3.71
N LEU A 73 -10.31 -24.89 3.32
CA LEU A 73 -9.19 -25.16 2.42
C LEU A 73 -9.35 -24.42 1.08
N ALA A 74 -8.20 -24.06 0.49
CA ALA A 74 -8.12 -23.25 -0.73
C ALA A 74 -9.03 -23.73 -1.89
N PRO A 75 -9.12 -25.04 -2.23
CA PRO A 75 -10.00 -25.48 -3.31
C PRO A 75 -11.48 -25.16 -3.06
N ALA A 76 -11.97 -25.33 -1.83
CA ALA A 76 -13.36 -25.03 -1.49
C ALA A 76 -13.64 -23.52 -1.53
N LEU A 77 -12.68 -22.69 -1.10
CA LEU A 77 -12.77 -21.23 -1.15
C LEU A 77 -12.86 -20.72 -2.60
N VAL A 78 -12.02 -21.25 -3.49
CA VAL A 78 -12.01 -20.91 -4.92
C VAL A 78 -13.34 -21.30 -5.56
N GLU A 79 -13.81 -22.52 -5.34
CA GLU A 79 -15.08 -22.99 -5.92
C GLU A 79 -16.28 -22.17 -5.46
N ARG A 80 -16.31 -21.74 -4.18
CA ARG A 80 -17.35 -20.83 -3.69
C ARG A 80 -17.29 -19.47 -4.40
N THR A 81 -16.10 -18.92 -4.56
CA THR A 81 -15.91 -17.60 -5.19
C THR A 81 -16.33 -17.61 -6.66
N LYS A 82 -16.00 -18.68 -7.40
CA LYS A 82 -16.39 -18.88 -8.81
C LYS A 82 -17.90 -18.89 -9.05
N LYS A 83 -18.71 -19.22 -8.04
CA LYS A 83 -20.18 -19.19 -8.16
C LYS A 83 -20.74 -17.78 -8.37
N THR A 84 -20.00 -16.75 -7.98
CA THR A 84 -20.49 -15.36 -7.96
C THR A 84 -19.58 -14.39 -8.72
N PHE A 85 -18.29 -14.70 -8.82
CA PHE A 85 -17.26 -13.82 -9.36
C PHE A 85 -16.25 -14.60 -10.20
N LEU A 86 -15.57 -13.91 -11.12
CA LEU A 86 -14.51 -14.55 -11.89
C LEU A 86 -13.25 -14.73 -11.03
N VAL A 87 -12.75 -15.95 -10.93
CA VAL A 87 -11.39 -16.21 -10.44
C VAL A 87 -10.53 -16.50 -11.67
N LEU A 88 -9.53 -15.66 -11.94
CA LEU A 88 -8.68 -15.85 -13.12
C LEU A 88 -7.76 -17.05 -12.95
N LYS A 89 -7.48 -17.74 -14.06
CA LYS A 89 -6.70 -19.01 -14.09
C LYS A 89 -5.38 -18.93 -13.32
N TYR A 90 -4.68 -17.80 -13.41
CA TYR A 90 -3.44 -17.62 -12.67
C TYR A 90 -3.69 -17.50 -11.16
N ALA A 91 -4.70 -16.74 -10.73
CA ALA A 91 -5.08 -16.67 -9.31
C ALA A 91 -5.39 -18.08 -8.77
N GLU A 92 -6.18 -18.85 -9.52
CA GLU A 92 -6.52 -20.23 -9.19
C GLU A 92 -5.28 -21.14 -9.12
N ALA A 93 -4.36 -21.03 -10.07
CA ALA A 93 -3.11 -21.80 -10.03
C ALA A 93 -2.28 -21.47 -8.77
N MET A 94 -2.15 -20.19 -8.41
CA MET A 94 -1.43 -19.76 -7.20
C MET A 94 -2.09 -20.26 -5.92
N THR A 95 -3.42 -20.32 -5.86
CA THR A 95 -4.12 -20.88 -4.68
C THR A 95 -3.88 -22.37 -4.47
N ASN A 96 -3.50 -23.09 -5.52
CA ASN A 96 -3.17 -24.51 -5.43
C ASN A 96 -1.73 -24.76 -4.98
N ASN A 97 -0.89 -23.72 -4.88
CA ASN A 97 0.45 -23.83 -4.31
C ASN A 97 0.39 -23.87 -2.78
N LYS A 98 0.35 -25.08 -2.21
CA LYS A 98 0.16 -25.31 -0.77
C LYS A 98 1.29 -24.76 0.11
N ASP A 99 2.49 -24.61 -0.44
CA ASP A 99 3.66 -24.18 0.33
C ASP A 99 3.69 -22.65 0.52
N GLU A 100 2.93 -21.93 -0.30
CA GLU A 100 2.99 -20.46 -0.35
C GLU A 100 1.62 -19.81 -0.16
N PHE A 101 0.54 -20.49 -0.52
CA PHE A 101 -0.82 -20.01 -0.26
C PHE A 101 -1.26 -20.34 1.17
N VAL A 102 -1.25 -19.31 2.01
CA VAL A 102 -1.67 -19.42 3.41
C VAL A 102 -3.15 -19.09 3.56
N VAL A 103 -3.92 -20.08 4.02
CA VAL A 103 -5.29 -19.91 4.52
C VAL A 103 -5.22 -19.62 6.02
N GLY A 104 -5.91 -18.57 6.45
CA GLY A 104 -6.01 -18.22 7.88
C GLY A 104 -6.98 -19.12 8.64
N PRO A 105 -6.99 -19.05 9.98
CA PRO A 105 -8.01 -19.73 10.78
C PRO A 105 -9.41 -19.16 10.49
N ALA A 106 -10.43 -19.77 11.09
CA ALA A 106 -11.73 -19.14 11.17
C ALA A 106 -11.66 -17.93 12.11
N GLU A 107 -11.96 -16.74 11.61
CA GLU A 107 -11.82 -15.46 12.33
C GLU A 107 -12.66 -14.35 11.67
N ASP A 108 -13.05 -13.34 12.45
CA ASP A 108 -13.55 -12.08 11.92
C ASP A 108 -12.38 -11.10 11.73
N VAL A 109 -12.24 -10.58 10.51
CA VAL A 109 -11.12 -9.71 10.12
C VAL A 109 -11.65 -8.36 9.68
N VAL A 110 -10.97 -7.30 10.12
CA VAL A 110 -11.18 -5.94 9.60
C VAL A 110 -10.09 -5.63 8.59
N ILE A 111 -10.49 -5.37 7.35
CA ILE A 111 -9.61 -4.94 6.26
C ILE A 111 -9.93 -3.50 5.91
N ARG A 112 -8.90 -2.66 5.87
CA ARG A 112 -9.00 -1.27 5.43
C ARG A 112 -8.27 -1.07 4.12
N VAL A 113 -8.88 -0.27 3.25
CA VAL A 113 -8.32 0.11 1.95
C VAL A 113 -7.87 1.55 2.00
N PHE A 114 -6.62 1.78 1.59
CA PHE A 114 -5.99 3.08 1.54
C PHE A 114 -5.52 3.34 0.12
N ASP A 115 -5.39 4.61 -0.24
CA ASP A 115 -4.55 4.97 -1.38
C ASP A 115 -3.07 5.06 -0.94
N ALA A 116 -2.15 5.06 -1.90
CA ALA A 116 -0.72 5.06 -1.61
C ALA A 116 -0.24 6.41 -1.08
N GLU A 117 -0.98 7.49 -1.37
CA GLU A 117 -0.68 8.83 -0.91
C GLU A 117 -0.95 9.00 0.58
N SER A 118 -2.09 8.54 1.08
CA SER A 118 -2.45 8.58 2.49
C SER A 118 -1.50 7.75 3.35
N LEU A 119 -0.93 6.69 2.77
CA LEU A 119 0.14 5.91 3.39
C LEU A 119 1.53 6.53 3.25
N GLY A 120 1.71 7.58 2.44
CA GLY A 120 3.02 8.20 2.21
C GLY A 120 4.01 7.31 1.45
N VAL A 121 3.52 6.42 0.59
CA VAL A 121 4.32 5.45 -0.18
C VAL A 121 4.25 5.66 -1.70
N THR A 122 3.75 6.82 -2.14
CA THR A 122 3.76 7.19 -3.56
C THR A 122 5.17 7.10 -4.14
N GLY A 123 5.30 6.45 -5.29
CA GLY A 123 6.57 6.27 -5.98
C GLY A 123 7.44 5.14 -5.43
N TRP A 124 7.09 4.49 -4.32
CA TRP A 124 7.78 3.30 -3.83
C TRP A 124 7.63 2.17 -4.84
N SER A 125 8.69 1.37 -5.00
CA SER A 125 8.58 0.12 -5.78
C SER A 125 7.58 -0.81 -5.09
N GLU A 126 6.88 -1.62 -5.86
CA GLU A 126 6.00 -2.62 -5.28
C GLU A 126 6.84 -3.61 -4.42
N THR A 127 8.08 -3.97 -4.80
CA THR A 127 8.96 -4.83 -3.97
C THR A 127 9.24 -4.24 -2.60
N ASP A 128 9.49 -2.93 -2.52
CA ASP A 128 9.77 -2.26 -1.26
C ASP A 128 8.53 -2.29 -0.35
N PHE A 129 7.36 -2.01 -0.92
CA PHE A 129 6.13 -1.90 -0.17
C PHE A 129 5.55 -3.26 0.27
N PHE A 130 5.59 -4.28 -0.60
CA PHE A 130 5.13 -5.64 -0.27
C PHE A 130 6.22 -6.49 0.41
N GLY A 131 7.39 -5.89 0.68
CA GLY A 131 8.48 -6.51 1.44
C GLY A 131 8.61 -5.94 2.85
N THR A 132 9.69 -6.31 3.53
CA THR A 132 9.99 -5.93 4.92
C THR A 132 9.87 -4.42 5.17
N LYS A 133 10.34 -3.59 4.22
CA LYS A 133 10.32 -2.13 4.35
C LYS A 133 8.89 -1.59 4.47
N GLY A 134 7.98 -2.01 3.59
CA GLY A 134 6.59 -1.58 3.66
C GLY A 134 5.85 -2.16 4.87
N PHE A 135 6.16 -3.39 5.27
CA PHE A 135 5.54 -4.00 6.46
C PHE A 135 5.89 -3.28 7.75
N GLU A 136 7.16 -2.91 7.95
CA GLU A 136 7.56 -2.07 9.08
C GLU A 136 6.96 -0.66 8.99
N HIS A 137 6.82 -0.12 7.78
CA HIS A 137 6.18 1.19 7.57
C HIS A 137 4.70 1.19 7.96
N VAL A 138 3.93 0.15 7.62
CA VAL A 138 2.48 0.12 7.94
C VAL A 138 2.19 -0.27 9.39
N LYS A 139 3.11 -0.99 10.05
CA LYS A 139 3.02 -1.36 11.48
C LYS A 139 2.88 -0.15 12.39
N LYS A 140 3.55 0.96 12.05
CA LYS A 140 3.42 2.25 12.76
C LYS A 140 2.03 2.87 12.63
N PHE A 141 1.10 2.29 11.89
CA PHE A 141 -0.30 2.74 11.82
C PHE A 141 -1.26 1.75 12.49
N GLY A 142 -0.73 0.72 13.18
CA GLY A 142 -1.56 -0.37 13.71
C GLY A 142 -2.16 -1.24 12.61
N LEU A 143 -1.47 -1.35 11.47
CA LEU A 143 -1.87 -2.16 10.31
C LEU A 143 -0.90 -3.32 10.12
N THR A 144 -1.40 -4.43 9.58
CA THR A 144 -0.62 -5.61 9.24
C THR A 144 -0.90 -6.08 7.81
N PRO A 145 0.01 -6.87 7.21
CA PRO A 145 -0.30 -7.57 5.98
C PRO A 145 -1.54 -8.45 6.14
N CYS A 146 -2.35 -8.51 5.09
CA CYS A 146 -3.35 -9.52 4.85
C CYS A 146 -2.73 -10.92 4.70
N LEU A 147 -3.58 -11.93 4.89
CA LEU A 147 -3.34 -13.29 4.45
C LEU A 147 -3.76 -13.46 2.99
N SER A 148 -3.26 -14.50 2.32
CA SER A 148 -3.48 -14.70 0.87
C SER A 148 -4.96 -14.93 0.54
N ASP A 149 -5.67 -15.62 1.41
CA ASP A 149 -7.09 -15.93 1.29
C ASP A 149 -8.03 -14.73 1.56
N ASP A 150 -7.53 -13.65 2.17
CA ASP A 150 -8.31 -12.44 2.43
C ASP A 150 -8.84 -11.79 1.14
N ALA A 151 -8.16 -11.99 0.02
CA ALA A 151 -8.61 -11.46 -1.26
C ALA A 151 -9.97 -12.02 -1.69
N PHE A 152 -10.24 -13.30 -1.40
CA PHE A 152 -11.52 -13.95 -1.73
C PHE A 152 -12.64 -13.41 -0.84
N GLY A 153 -12.37 -13.26 0.46
CA GLY A 153 -13.30 -12.65 1.41
C GLY A 153 -13.60 -11.18 1.09
N LEU A 154 -12.55 -10.40 0.78
CA LEU A 154 -12.68 -9.00 0.37
C LEU A 154 -13.49 -8.86 -0.91
N ARG A 155 -13.28 -9.76 -1.89
CA ARG A 155 -14.08 -9.76 -3.11
C ARG A 155 -15.56 -10.00 -2.81
N GLY A 156 -15.85 -10.96 -1.92
CA GLY A 156 -17.22 -11.25 -1.48
C GLY A 156 -17.89 -10.10 -0.74
N ALA A 157 -17.14 -9.37 0.08
CA ALA A 157 -17.65 -8.23 0.84
C ALA A 157 -17.85 -6.96 0.00
N TYR A 158 -17.01 -6.70 -1.00
CA TYR A 158 -17.08 -5.47 -1.77
C TYR A 158 -17.91 -5.63 -3.05
N THR A 159 -19.21 -5.82 -2.92
CA THR A 159 -20.09 -6.13 -4.05
C THR A 159 -20.31 -4.95 -5.01
N ASP A 160 -20.13 -3.73 -4.53
CA ASP A 160 -20.56 -2.48 -5.17
C ASP A 160 -19.38 -1.70 -5.77
N GLN A 161 -18.27 -2.41 -6.00
CA GLN A 161 -17.03 -1.82 -6.47
C GLN A 161 -17.21 -1.04 -7.78
N LYS A 162 -16.65 0.17 -7.83
CA LYS A 162 -16.64 1.02 -9.03
C LYS A 162 -15.95 0.31 -10.19
N LEU A 163 -16.48 0.54 -11.39
CA LEU A 163 -15.86 0.07 -12.63
C LEU A 163 -14.44 0.64 -12.77
N ASP A 164 -13.53 -0.19 -13.24
CA ASP A 164 -12.10 0.07 -13.41
C ASP A 164 -11.32 0.28 -12.09
N GLU A 165 -11.96 0.06 -10.94
CA GLU A 165 -11.29 0.02 -9.65
C GLU A 165 -10.66 -1.35 -9.38
N TRP A 166 -9.43 -1.35 -8.89
CA TRP A 166 -8.75 -2.54 -8.38
C TRP A 166 -8.09 -2.23 -7.04
N ILE A 167 -8.00 -3.23 -6.17
CA ILE A 167 -7.38 -3.14 -4.86
C ILE A 167 -6.30 -4.21 -4.79
N ARG A 168 -5.08 -3.80 -4.37
CA ARG A 168 -3.98 -4.72 -4.10
C ARG A 168 -4.12 -5.25 -2.68
N VAL A 169 -4.22 -6.56 -2.49
CA VAL A 169 -4.22 -7.16 -1.16
C VAL A 169 -2.77 -7.31 -0.70
N VAL A 170 -2.41 -6.64 0.40
CA VAL A 170 -1.01 -6.61 0.87
C VAL A 170 -0.71 -7.88 1.65
N HIS A 171 0.05 -8.81 1.10
CA HIS A 171 0.47 -10.02 1.81
C HIS A 171 1.94 -10.36 1.50
N PRO A 172 2.60 -11.26 2.26
CA PRO A 172 3.95 -11.71 1.96
C PRO A 172 4.07 -12.26 0.53
N PRO A 173 5.18 -12.03 -0.19
CA PRO A 173 5.36 -12.51 -1.55
C PRO A 173 5.23 -14.04 -1.66
N ILE A 174 4.59 -14.50 -2.74
CA ILE A 174 4.46 -15.91 -3.12
C ILE A 174 5.52 -16.17 -4.21
N SER A 175 6.43 -17.12 -3.95
CA SER A 175 7.72 -17.29 -4.64
C SER A 175 7.65 -18.07 -5.96
N ALA A 176 6.52 -18.70 -6.30
CA ALA A 176 6.34 -19.40 -7.56
C ALA A 176 6.57 -18.46 -8.77
N GLY A 177 7.81 -18.46 -9.28
CA GLY A 177 8.21 -17.76 -10.51
C GLY A 177 8.71 -16.33 -10.35
N GLY A 178 8.78 -15.76 -9.14
CA GLY A 178 9.45 -14.49 -8.92
C GLY A 178 8.73 -13.24 -9.42
N TYR A 179 7.41 -13.09 -9.19
CA TYR A 179 6.69 -11.84 -9.45
C TYR A 179 5.41 -11.70 -8.56
N SER A 180 5.36 -10.73 -7.66
CA SER A 180 4.23 -10.22 -6.82
C SER A 180 3.21 -9.11 -7.28
N ARG A 181 2.16 -9.45 -8.02
CA ARG A 181 0.87 -8.73 -7.95
C ARG A 181 -0.18 -9.73 -7.58
N VAL A 182 0.06 -10.37 -6.46
CA VAL A 182 -0.63 -11.59 -6.08
C VAL A 182 -1.96 -11.19 -5.41
N PHE A 183 -3.03 -11.81 -5.88
CA PHE A 183 -4.42 -11.56 -5.48
C PHE A 183 -4.86 -10.09 -5.38
N ARG A 184 -5.21 -9.53 -6.54
CA ARG A 184 -5.99 -8.29 -6.66
C ARG A 184 -7.47 -8.60 -6.70
N VAL A 185 -8.27 -7.73 -6.12
CA VAL A 185 -9.72 -7.72 -6.35
C VAL A 185 -10.07 -6.52 -7.22
N GLY A 186 -10.90 -6.70 -8.24
CA GLY A 186 -11.28 -5.58 -9.11
C GLY A 186 -12.59 -5.76 -9.84
N HIS A 187 -13.03 -4.70 -10.51
CA HIS A 187 -14.20 -4.67 -11.38
C HIS A 187 -13.81 -4.09 -12.74
N GLY A 188 -13.70 -4.95 -13.76
CA GLY A 188 -13.26 -4.54 -15.10
C GLY A 188 -14.36 -4.71 -16.15
N ARG A 189 -14.30 -3.89 -17.20
CA ARG A 189 -15.29 -3.89 -18.30
C ARG A 189 -15.46 -5.25 -19.00
N GLY A 190 -14.37 -5.98 -19.22
CA GLY A 190 -14.40 -7.27 -19.93
C GLY A 190 -14.64 -8.49 -19.04
N PHE A 191 -14.54 -8.33 -17.72
CA PHE A 191 -14.48 -9.45 -16.77
C PHE A 191 -15.52 -9.36 -15.64
N GLY A 192 -16.22 -8.23 -15.52
CA GLY A 192 -17.03 -7.94 -14.35
C GLY A 192 -16.16 -7.91 -13.09
N ARG A 193 -16.70 -8.44 -11.99
CA ARG A 193 -16.00 -8.53 -10.70
C ARG A 193 -15.12 -9.77 -10.67
N TYR A 194 -13.86 -9.59 -10.27
CA TYR A 194 -12.88 -10.67 -10.32
C TYR A 194 -11.89 -10.68 -9.15
N VAL A 195 -11.26 -11.85 -8.97
CA VAL A 195 -9.98 -12.05 -8.27
C VAL A 195 -8.91 -12.37 -9.31
N HIS A 196 -7.83 -11.59 -9.30
CA HIS A 196 -6.77 -11.64 -10.30
C HIS A 196 -5.41 -11.83 -9.62
N GLY A 197 -4.72 -12.91 -9.94
CA GLY A 197 -3.30 -13.04 -9.65
C GLY A 197 -2.53 -12.52 -10.85
N TYR A 198 -1.50 -11.71 -10.60
CA TYR A 198 -0.57 -11.24 -11.61
C TYR A 198 0.84 -11.10 -11.00
N ASP A 199 1.79 -10.70 -11.83
CA ASP A 199 3.23 -10.59 -11.54
C ASP A 199 3.61 -9.26 -10.84
N LEU A 200 4.51 -9.21 -9.83
CA LEU A 200 5.14 -7.96 -9.31
C LEU A 200 6.06 -7.55 -10.42
N PHE A 201 6.26 -6.26 -10.48
CA PHE A 201 7.44 -5.74 -11.13
C PHE A 201 8.23 -4.96 -10.09
N SER A 202 9.52 -5.25 -9.94
CA SER A 202 10.45 -4.44 -9.15
C SER A 202 10.52 -2.99 -9.65
N PHE A 203 10.25 -2.77 -10.94
CA PHE A 203 10.12 -1.46 -11.55
C PHE A 203 8.71 -0.84 -11.44
N GLY A 204 7.72 -1.63 -11.04
CA GLY A 204 6.37 -1.16 -10.80
C GLY A 204 6.36 -0.23 -9.59
N ARG A 205 5.80 0.98 -9.75
CA ARG A 205 5.68 1.96 -8.67
C ARG A 205 4.25 2.15 -8.24
N LEU A 206 4.04 2.35 -6.94
CA LEU A 206 2.75 2.77 -6.40
C LEU A 206 2.46 4.20 -6.87
N ARG A 207 1.29 4.37 -7.49
CA ARG A 207 0.75 5.69 -7.87
C ARG A 207 -0.05 6.24 -6.70
N SER A 208 -0.18 7.56 -6.59
CA SER A 208 -0.85 8.20 -5.43
C SER A 208 -2.26 7.62 -5.19
N VAL A 209 -3.08 7.52 -6.23
CA VAL A 209 -4.43 6.89 -6.21
C VAL A 209 -4.43 5.35 -6.18
N GLY A 210 -3.27 4.71 -6.00
CA GLY A 210 -3.14 3.26 -6.01
C GLY A 210 -3.69 2.63 -4.73
N LEU A 211 -4.76 1.85 -4.85
CA LEU A 211 -5.42 1.25 -3.70
C LEU A 211 -4.69 0.01 -3.16
N VAL A 212 -4.56 -0.05 -1.84
CA VAL A 212 -3.96 -1.15 -1.08
C VAL A 212 -4.85 -1.54 0.10
N ALA A 213 -5.10 -2.83 0.27
CA ALA A 213 -5.84 -3.41 1.37
C ALA A 213 -4.86 -3.98 2.40
N LEU A 214 -5.08 -3.61 3.66
CA LEU A 214 -4.31 -4.03 4.84
C LEU A 214 -5.27 -4.49 5.93
N ARG A 215 -4.82 -5.43 6.76
CA ARG A 215 -5.54 -5.78 8.00
C ARG A 215 -5.34 -4.69 9.05
N VAL A 216 -6.35 -4.50 9.89
CA VAL A 216 -6.16 -3.84 11.18
C VAL A 216 -5.52 -4.85 12.12
N SER A 217 -4.42 -4.47 12.77
CA SER A 217 -3.85 -5.30 13.84
C SER A 217 -4.93 -5.52 14.88
N SER A 218 -5.28 -6.78 15.20
CA SER A 218 -6.20 -7.08 16.29
C SER A 218 -5.78 -6.26 17.50
N PRO A 219 -6.70 -5.53 18.16
CA PRO A 219 -6.33 -4.74 19.31
C PRO A 219 -5.63 -5.70 20.28
N LYS A 220 -4.45 -5.31 20.79
CA LYS A 220 -3.95 -5.94 22.01
C LYS A 220 -5.14 -6.00 22.96
N PRO A 221 -5.44 -7.14 23.59
CA PRO A 221 -6.41 -7.12 24.67
C PRO A 221 -5.95 -6.00 25.61
N LEU A 222 -6.83 -5.02 25.83
CA LEU A 222 -6.65 -4.07 26.92
C LEU A 222 -6.46 -4.96 28.14
N GLY A 223 -5.28 -4.87 28.75
CA GLY A 223 -4.84 -5.80 29.78
C GLY A 223 -5.95 -6.07 30.78
N THR A 224 -6.19 -7.35 31.03
CA THR A 224 -6.93 -7.84 32.19
C THR A 224 -6.27 -7.37 33.48
#